data_AF-A0A560II39-F1
#
_entry.id   AF-A0A560II39-F1
#
_cell.length_a   1.000
_cell.length_b   1.000
_cell.length_c   1.000
_cell.angle_alpha   90.00
_cell.angle_beta   90.00
_cell.angle_gamma   90.00
#
_symmetry.space_group_name_H-M   'P 1'
#
loop_
_entity.id
_entity.type
_entity.pdbx_description
1 polymer ?
#
loop_
_entity_poly.entity_id
_entity_poly.type
_entity_poly.pdbx_seq_one_letter_code
_entity_poly.pdbx_strand_id
1 'polypeptide(L)'
;MSALSSATEAWGTPPAWVEALARECDSSNQRRAALRVGYSAATVSMVLSNRYKGDLKAVEAAVRDTLMRSTVTCPALGEISGEDCRRHQAAPFSAINPSAVAVFRACRGGCCHSRIGEAS
;
A
#
# COMPACT_ATOMS: atom_id res chain seq x y z
N MET A 1 14.44 17.42 5.79
CA MET A 1 15.03 16.10 5.50
C MET A 1 13.90 15.15 5.18
N SER A 2 13.98 14.39 4.08
CA SER A 2 12.97 13.39 3.73
C SER A 2 13.20 12.11 4.56
N ALA A 3 12.13 11.34 4.76
CA ALA A 3 12.19 10.05 5.42
C ALA A 3 13.10 9.08 4.66
N LEU A 4 13.15 9.17 3.32
CA LEU A 4 14.06 8.36 2.50
C LEU A 4 15.53 8.72 2.77
N SER A 5 15.89 10.00 2.85
CA SER A 5 17.27 10.40 3.18
C SER A 5 17.69 9.90 4.55
N SER A 6 16.83 10.05 5.57
CA SER A 6 17.12 9.54 6.91
C SER A 6 17.24 8.01 6.96
N ALA A 7 16.45 7.29 6.16
CA ALA A 7 16.56 5.83 6.05
C ALA A 7 17.86 5.42 5.36
N THR A 8 18.26 6.10 4.29
CA THR A 8 19.53 5.83 3.60
C THR A 8 20.73 6.10 4.50
N GLU A 9 20.73 7.18 5.29
CA GLU A 9 21.80 7.46 6.26
C GLU A 9 21.89 6.40 7.36
N ALA A 10 20.74 5.93 7.88
CA ALA A 10 20.71 4.97 8.97
C ALA A 10 21.00 3.52 8.56
N TRP A 11 20.61 3.13 7.33
CA TRP A 11 20.79 1.77 6.81
C TRP A 11 21.99 1.64 5.87
N GLY A 12 22.49 2.75 5.30
CA GLY A 12 23.44 2.78 4.19
C GLY A 12 22.80 2.33 2.89
N THR A 13 22.35 1.06 2.85
CA THR A 13 21.58 0.48 1.76
C THR A 13 20.28 -0.10 2.34
N PRO A 14 19.20 0.71 2.41
CA PRO A 14 17.95 0.26 3.00
C PRO A 14 17.32 -0.89 2.18
N PRO A 15 16.71 -1.89 2.84
CA PRO A 15 15.91 -2.90 2.14
C PRO A 15 14.75 -2.25 1.37
N ALA A 16 14.33 -2.87 0.27
CA ALA A 16 13.25 -2.34 -0.59
C ALA A 16 11.93 -2.04 0.16
N TRP A 17 11.62 -2.79 1.22
CA TRP A 17 10.45 -2.54 2.06
C TRP A 17 10.61 -1.31 2.95
N VAL A 18 11.82 -1.05 3.47
CA VAL A 18 12.13 0.17 4.23
C VAL A 18 12.05 1.38 3.31
N GLU A 19 12.54 1.26 2.07
CA GLU A 19 12.38 2.31 1.06
C GLU A 19 10.90 2.58 0.75
N ALA A 20 10.09 1.54 0.56
CA ALA A 20 8.66 1.69 0.29
C ALA A 20 7.95 2.40 1.46
N LEU A 21 8.29 2.05 2.70
CA LEU A 21 7.78 2.70 3.90
C LEU A 21 8.24 4.16 4.00
N ALA A 22 9.50 4.44 3.70
CA ALA A 22 10.04 5.80 3.69
C ALA A 22 9.34 6.69 2.65
N ARG A 23 9.17 6.17 1.43
CA ARG A 23 8.44 6.86 0.34
C ARG A 23 6.99 7.12 0.71
N GLU A 24 6.32 6.18 1.38
CA GLU A 24 4.96 6.38 1.89
C GLU A 24 4.89 7.44 3.00
N CYS A 25 5.92 7.54 3.84
CA CYS A 25 6.02 8.62 4.83
C CYS A 25 6.21 9.98 4.15
N ASP A 26 7.01 10.04 3.09
CA ASP A 26 7.26 11.26 2.31
C ASP A 26 6.04 11.70 1.50
N SER A 27 5.25 10.74 0.97
CA SER A 27 4.05 11.03 0.17
C SER A 27 2.84 11.48 1.01
N SER A 28 2.76 11.04 2.27
CA SER A 28 1.62 11.31 3.14
C SER A 28 2.04 11.99 4.44
N ASN A 29 2.43 11.20 5.44
CA ASN A 29 3.16 11.55 6.65
C ASN A 29 3.36 10.27 7.46
N GLN A 30 4.34 10.29 8.36
CA GLN A 30 4.71 9.13 9.18
C GLN A 30 3.54 8.52 9.98
N ARG A 31 2.59 9.34 10.45
CA ARG A 31 1.42 8.85 11.20
C ARG A 31 0.45 8.08 10.30
N ARG A 32 0.16 8.59 9.10
CA ARG A 32 -0.70 7.89 8.13
C ARG A 32 -0.04 6.63 7.59
N ALA A 33 1.25 6.69 7.26
CA ALA A 33 2.02 5.52 6.84
C ALA A 33 1.97 4.42 7.91
N ALA A 34 2.20 4.78 9.18
CA ALA A 34 2.14 3.86 10.31
C ALA A 34 0.75 3.22 10.47
N LEU A 35 -0.32 4.02 10.41
CA LEU A 35 -1.69 3.52 10.45
C LEU A 35 -1.99 2.54 9.32
N ARG A 36 -1.52 2.81 8.10
CA ARG A 36 -1.71 1.92 6.94
C ARG A 36 -1.07 0.55 7.16
N VAL A 37 0.16 0.52 7.66
CA VAL A 37 0.90 -0.73 7.92
C VAL A 37 0.56 -1.37 9.26
N GLY A 38 -0.40 -0.83 10.03
CA GLY A 38 -0.84 -1.40 11.29
C GLY A 38 0.11 -1.20 12.47
N TYR A 39 0.99 -0.19 12.42
CA TYR A 39 1.98 0.09 13.47
C TYR A 39 1.86 1.51 14.02
N SER A 40 2.57 1.76 15.13
CA SER A 40 2.68 3.10 15.71
C SER A 40 3.67 3.97 14.92
N ALA A 41 3.47 5.29 14.93
CA ALA A 41 4.42 6.23 14.32
C ALA A 41 5.82 6.14 14.94
N ALA A 42 5.90 5.83 16.25
CA ALA A 42 7.16 5.58 16.94
C ALA A 42 7.87 4.33 16.40
N THR A 43 7.13 3.24 16.17
CA THR A 43 7.65 2.02 15.55
C THR A 43 8.23 2.31 14.17
N VAL A 44 7.48 3.01 13.31
CA VAL A 44 7.94 3.40 11.97
C VAL A 44 9.19 4.27 12.05
N SER A 45 9.25 5.24 12.97
CA SER A 45 10.44 6.07 13.18
C SER A 45 11.68 5.27 13.60
N MET A 46 11.51 4.32 14.52
CA MET A 46 12.59 3.42 14.93
C MET A 46 13.06 2.51 13.80
N VAL A 47 12.14 2.06 12.94
CA VAL A 47 12.46 1.23 11.78
C VAL A 47 13.24 2.03 10.73
N LEU A 48 12.77 3.24 10.39
CA LEU A 48 13.46 4.12 9.44
C LEU A 48 14.87 4.50 9.93
N SER A 49 15.04 4.72 11.23
CA SER A 49 16.34 5.01 11.84
C SER A 49 17.20 3.79 12.15
N ASN A 50 16.80 2.58 11.71
CA ASN A 50 17.51 1.31 11.95
C ASN A 50 17.78 1.03 13.45
N ARG A 51 16.89 1.51 14.33
CA ARG A 51 17.00 1.34 15.80
C ARG A 51 15.93 0.46 16.39
N TYR A 52 15.00 -0.05 15.58
CA TYR A 52 13.95 -0.94 16.05
C TYR A 52 14.52 -2.31 16.41
N LYS A 53 14.43 -2.68 17.68
CA LYS A 53 14.92 -3.97 18.21
C LYS A 53 13.83 -5.04 18.35
N GLY A 54 12.61 -4.73 17.92
CA GLY A 54 11.50 -5.68 17.91
C GLY A 54 11.57 -6.62 16.70
N ASP A 55 10.43 -7.23 16.38
CA ASP A 55 10.34 -8.13 15.23
C ASP A 55 10.28 -7.35 13.91
N LEU A 56 11.45 -7.14 13.30
CA LEU A 56 11.57 -6.50 11.99
C LEU A 56 10.91 -7.33 10.87
N LYS A 57 10.83 -8.66 10.99
CA LYS A 57 10.21 -9.51 9.97
C LYS A 57 8.69 -9.29 9.94
N ALA A 58 8.08 -9.12 11.10
CA ALA A 58 6.66 -8.78 11.19
C ALA A 58 6.36 -7.41 10.54
N VAL A 59 7.22 -6.41 10.78
CA VAL A 59 7.08 -5.10 10.13
C VAL A 59 7.27 -5.20 8.62
N GLU A 60 8.30 -5.92 8.17
CA GLU A 60 8.55 -6.16 6.75
C GLU A 60 7.34 -6.81 6.07
N ALA A 61 6.76 -7.86 6.67
CA ALA A 61 5.58 -8.53 6.14
C ALA A 61 4.40 -7.55 5.99
N ALA A 62 4.10 -6.78 7.03
CA ALA A 62 3.02 -5.80 6.99
C ALA A 62 3.24 -4.71 5.92
N VAL A 63 4.48 -4.23 5.79
CA VAL A 63 4.86 -3.24 4.78
C VAL A 63 4.73 -3.83 3.37
N ARG A 64 5.21 -5.05 3.16
CA ARG A 64 5.09 -5.75 1.87
C ARG A 64 3.64 -5.97 1.49
N ASP A 65 2.82 -6.42 2.42
CA ASP A 65 1.40 -6.70 2.20
C ASP A 65 0.58 -5.43 1.91
N THR A 66 0.96 -4.31 2.54
CA THR A 66 0.19 -3.07 2.47
C THR A 66 0.66 -2.17 1.33
N LEU A 67 1.98 -1.90 1.30
CA LEU A 67 2.61 -0.88 0.47
C LEU A 67 3.28 -1.46 -0.77
N MET A 68 3.78 -2.70 -0.70
CA MET A 68 4.47 -3.33 -1.83
C MET A 68 3.61 -4.36 -2.57
N ARG A 69 2.30 -4.45 -2.26
CA ARG A 69 1.40 -5.33 -2.99
C ARG A 69 1.35 -4.87 -4.45
N SER A 70 1.92 -5.73 -5.30
CA SER A 70 2.26 -5.53 -6.71
C SER A 70 1.17 -4.82 -7.51
N THR A 71 1.61 -4.04 -8.49
CA THR A 71 0.76 -3.60 -9.59
C THR A 71 -0.07 -4.77 -10.11
N VAL A 72 -1.36 -4.52 -10.30
CA VAL A 72 -2.33 -5.51 -10.76
C VAL A 72 -2.86 -5.09 -12.12
N THR A 73 -3.03 -6.04 -13.01
CA THR A 73 -3.65 -5.77 -14.31
C THR A 73 -5.16 -5.81 -14.14
N CYS A 74 -5.77 -4.62 -14.07
CA CYS A 74 -7.21 -4.46 -14.09
C CYS A 74 -7.74 -4.69 -15.52
N PRO A 75 -8.73 -5.58 -15.72
CA PRO A 75 -9.33 -5.80 -17.03
C PRO A 75 -9.98 -4.55 -17.65
N ALA A 76 -10.33 -3.55 -16.83
CA ALA A 76 -10.98 -2.32 -17.28
C ALA A 76 -10.06 -1.09 -17.36
N LEU A 77 -8.97 -1.05 -16.58
CA LEU A 77 -8.07 0.11 -16.48
C LEU A 77 -6.63 -0.19 -16.93
N GLY A 78 -6.29 -1.45 -17.23
CA GLY A 78 -4.91 -1.86 -17.47
C GLY A 78 -4.14 -2.01 -16.17
N GLU A 79 -2.82 -1.79 -16.19
CA GLU A 79 -2.00 -1.87 -14.98
C GLU A 79 -2.33 -0.74 -14.00
N ILE A 80 -2.75 -1.11 -12.80
CA ILE A 80 -3.05 -0.19 -11.70
C ILE A 80 -2.36 -0.66 -10.43
N SER A 81 -2.18 0.22 -9.45
CA SER A 81 -1.65 -0.22 -8.15
C SER A 81 -2.65 -1.12 -7.43
N GLY A 82 -2.15 -2.03 -6.58
CA GLY A 82 -3.03 -2.83 -5.71
C GLY A 82 -3.90 -1.95 -4.79
N GLU A 83 -3.43 -0.75 -4.44
CA GLU A 83 -4.23 0.23 -3.72
C GLU A 83 -5.39 0.79 -4.55
N ASP A 84 -5.13 1.21 -5.79
CA ASP A 84 -6.16 1.73 -6.68
C ASP A 84 -7.19 0.65 -6.98
N CYS A 85 -6.75 -0.60 -7.17
CA CYS A 85 -7.64 -1.74 -7.31
C CYS A 85 -8.60 -1.87 -6.11
N ARG A 86 -8.10 -1.76 -4.88
CA ARG A 86 -8.94 -1.79 -3.67
C ARG A 86 -9.87 -0.59 -3.58
N ARG A 87 -9.38 0.62 -3.91
CA ARG A 87 -10.18 1.85 -3.91
C ARG A 87 -11.34 1.75 -4.90
N HIS A 88 -11.06 1.24 -6.10
CA HIS A 88 -12.05 1.01 -7.13
C HIS A 88 -13.06 -0.08 -6.77
N GLN A 89 -12.63 -1.13 -6.07
CA GLN A 89 -13.54 -2.16 -5.56
C GLN A 89 -14.49 -1.63 -4.47
N ALA A 90 -14.01 -0.73 -3.60
CA ALA A 90 -14.79 -0.11 -2.52
C ALA A 90 -15.66 1.08 -2.99
N ALA A 91 -15.42 1.60 -4.19
CA ALA A 91 -16.14 2.74 -4.72
C ALA A 91 -17.62 2.39 -5.00
N PRO A 92 -18.57 3.29 -4.67
CA PRO A 92 -19.98 3.08 -5.02
C PRO A 92 -20.18 3.12 -6.53
N PHE A 93 -21.25 2.44 -6.99
CA PHE A 93 -21.61 2.49 -8.40
C PHE A 93 -21.91 3.93 -8.83
N SER A 94 -21.34 4.35 -9.96
CA SER A 94 -21.64 5.62 -10.60
C SER A 94 -21.88 5.40 -12.08
N ALA A 95 -23.08 5.77 -12.55
CA ALA A 95 -23.44 5.72 -13.96
C ALA A 95 -22.91 6.91 -14.77
N ILE A 96 -22.33 7.93 -14.11
CA ILE A 96 -21.89 9.18 -14.74
C ILE A 96 -20.56 8.98 -15.48
N ASN A 97 -19.72 8.04 -15.03
CA ASN A 97 -18.40 7.79 -15.61
C ASN A 97 -18.35 6.39 -16.26
N PRO A 98 -18.21 6.30 -17.60
CA PRO A 98 -18.11 5.03 -18.31
C PRO A 98 -16.99 4.11 -17.79
N SER A 99 -15.85 4.67 -17.39
CA SER A 99 -14.75 3.91 -16.80
C SER A 99 -15.11 3.35 -15.43
N ALA A 100 -15.85 4.10 -14.61
CA ALA A 100 -16.35 3.60 -13.32
C ALA A 100 -17.35 2.45 -13.52
N VAL A 101 -18.21 2.53 -14.55
CA VAL A 101 -19.12 1.45 -14.92
C VAL A 101 -18.34 0.21 -15.38
N ALA A 102 -17.33 0.38 -16.24
CA ALA A 102 -16.49 -0.70 -16.75
C ALA A 102 -15.74 -1.42 -15.61
N VAL A 103 -15.15 -0.65 -14.68
CA VAL A 103 -14.47 -1.18 -13.49
C VAL A 103 -15.44 -1.90 -12.57
N PHE A 104 -16.61 -1.32 -12.30
CA PHE A 104 -17.62 -1.93 -11.44
C PHE A 104 -18.09 -3.28 -11.98
N ARG A 105 -18.31 -3.37 -13.30
CA ARG A 105 -18.67 -4.61 -14.00
C ARG A 105 -17.51 -5.61 -13.99
N ALA A 106 -16.28 -5.18 -14.28
CA ALA A 106 -15.10 -6.05 -14.27
C ALA A 106 -14.86 -6.67 -12.89
N CYS A 107 -14.98 -5.88 -11.82
CA CYS A 107 -14.86 -6.38 -10.45
C CYS A 107 -15.95 -7.40 -10.10
N ARG A 108 -17.19 -7.26 -10.60
CA ARG A 108 -18.31 -8.18 -10.33
C ARG A 108 -18.47 -9.29 -11.37
N GLY A 109 -17.66 -9.28 -12.42
CA GLY A 109 -17.70 -10.24 -13.53
C GLY A 109 -16.65 -11.35 -13.45
N GLY A 110 -15.99 -11.54 -12.30
CA GLY A 110 -15.00 -12.61 -12.10
C GLY A 110 -13.53 -12.19 -12.22
N CYS A 111 -13.22 -10.91 -11.96
CA CYS A 111 -11.82 -10.47 -11.89
C CYS A 111 -11.04 -11.24 -10.80
N CYS A 112 -9.86 -11.77 -11.15
CA CYS A 112 -8.98 -12.53 -10.24
C CYS A 112 -8.47 -11.74 -9.02
N HIS A 113 -8.57 -10.41 -9.08
CA HIS A 113 -8.23 -9.52 -7.97
C HIS A 113 -9.45 -9.04 -7.17
N SER A 114 -10.67 -9.38 -7.60
CA SER A 114 -11.90 -8.95 -6.94
C SER A 114 -12.15 -9.70 -5.63
N ARG A 115 -12.50 -8.93 -4.59
CA ARG A 115 -12.89 -9.45 -3.27
C ARG A 115 -14.37 -9.17 -2.93
N ILE A 116 -15.17 -8.75 -3.91
CA ILE A 116 -16.55 -8.27 -3.71
C ILE A 116 -17.57 -9.43 -3.56
N GLY A 117 -17.11 -10.69 -3.52
CA GLY A 117 -17.97 -11.89 -3.50
C GLY A 117 -17.95 -12.75 -2.23
N GLU A 118 -17.19 -12.43 -1.18
CA GLU A 118 -17.06 -13.27 0.04
C GLU A 118 -17.93 -12.83 1.23
N ALA A 119 -19.06 -12.17 0.98
CA ALA A 119 -20.09 -11.95 2.00
C ALA A 119 -21.32 -12.80 1.65
N SER A 120 -21.31 -14.05 2.11
CA SER A 120 -22.52 -14.83 2.38
C SER A 120 -22.74 -14.88 3.88
#